data_AF-A0A832ZQS7-F1
#
_entry.id   AF-A0A832ZQS7-F1
#
_cell.length_a   1.000
_cell.length_b   1.000
_cell.length_c   1.000
_cell.angle_alpha   90.00
_cell.angle_beta   90.00
_cell.angle_gamma   90.00
#
_symmetry.space_group_name_H-M   'P 1'
#
loop_
_entity.id
_entity.type
_entity.pdbx_description
1 polymer ?
#
loop_
_entity_poly.entity_id
_entity_poly.type
_entity_poly.pdbx_seq_one_letter_code
_entity_poly.pdbx_strand_id
1 'polypeptide(L)'
;MSASRTFATAKDLIESAVEVDAYTPLRRAVELLIVGKGYAVLVDSNRCFECLLGIEGLLEELLATSNKLLEQPVEKVMTRNVPCIGRREPIERVWKKLLTTKATALAVVEDDGRIVGVVSEHDLLARGYARPRFESDNRVGKGPSAETIMSTPPFTVKPGEPLRIVVKWMVSRGIGRVYVVDEDDRLLGVVDRLSIARAWLSLH
;
A
#
# COMPACT_ATOMS: atom_id res chain seq x y z
N MET A 1 34.99 5.92 -9.75
CA MET A 1 35.30 6.31 -8.35
C MET A 1 34.36 5.58 -7.41
N SER A 2 34.89 5.23 -6.25
CA SER A 2 34.45 4.28 -5.21
C SER A 2 32.96 3.97 -5.08
N ALA A 3 32.60 2.69 -5.29
CA ALA A 3 31.34 2.15 -4.78
C ALA A 3 31.40 2.19 -3.24
N SER A 4 30.65 3.11 -2.62
CA SER A 4 30.46 3.09 -1.17
C SER A 4 29.78 1.77 -0.79
N ARG A 5 30.57 0.82 -0.27
CA ARG A 5 30.07 -0.43 0.32
C ARG A 5 29.47 -0.06 1.66
N THR A 6 28.16 -0.14 1.76
CA THR A 6 27.46 -0.04 3.04
C THR A 6 27.80 -1.26 3.90
N PHE A 7 28.29 -1.05 5.12
CA PHE A 7 28.54 -2.11 6.11
C PHE A 7 27.35 -2.38 7.03
N ALA A 8 26.19 -1.79 6.73
CA ALA A 8 24.97 -2.00 7.50
C ALA A 8 24.55 -3.48 7.44
N THR A 9 24.21 -4.00 8.59
CA THR A 9 23.64 -5.32 8.80
C THR A 9 22.12 -5.22 8.89
N ALA A 10 21.41 -6.35 8.80
CA ALA A 10 19.97 -6.37 9.06
C ALA A 10 19.63 -5.80 10.45
N LYS A 11 20.50 -6.00 11.45
CA LYS A 11 20.32 -5.44 12.80
C LYS A 11 20.26 -3.91 12.82
N ASP A 12 20.94 -3.26 11.89
CA ASP A 12 20.96 -1.79 11.77
C ASP A 12 19.70 -1.24 11.09
N LEU A 13 18.86 -2.12 10.51
CA LEU A 13 17.63 -1.78 9.79
C LEU A 13 16.35 -2.22 10.53
N ILE A 14 16.47 -3.08 11.54
CA ILE A 14 15.32 -3.66 12.26
C ILE A 14 14.81 -2.67 13.32
N GLU A 15 13.54 -2.27 13.18
CA GLU A 15 12.72 -1.76 14.29
C GLU A 15 12.16 -2.96 15.09
N SER A 16 11.89 -2.80 16.39
CA SER A 16 11.32 -3.90 17.20
C SER A 16 10.05 -4.45 16.56
N ALA A 17 10.01 -5.77 16.33
CA ALA A 17 8.86 -6.42 15.71
C ALA A 17 7.63 -6.32 16.59
N VAL A 18 6.46 -6.11 15.97
CA VAL A 18 5.19 -6.24 16.67
C VAL A 18 4.88 -7.73 16.80
N GLU A 19 4.82 -8.21 18.04
CA GLU A 19 4.57 -9.61 18.36
C GLU A 19 3.11 -9.83 18.81
N VAL A 20 2.57 -11.00 18.48
CA VAL A 20 1.27 -11.53 18.92
C VAL A 20 1.43 -13.00 19.30
N ASP A 21 0.59 -13.51 20.19
CA ASP A 21 0.49 -14.95 20.47
C ASP A 21 -0.83 -15.52 19.90
N ALA A 22 -0.94 -16.85 19.84
CA ALA A 22 -2.10 -17.54 19.27
C ALA A 22 -3.43 -17.29 20.01
N TYR A 23 -3.37 -16.77 21.24
CA TYR A 23 -4.54 -16.51 22.09
C TYR A 23 -4.89 -15.02 22.16
N THR A 24 -4.13 -14.16 21.47
CA THR A 24 -4.38 -12.73 21.40
C THR A 24 -5.75 -12.50 20.75
N PRO A 25 -6.70 -11.80 21.42
CA PRO A 25 -8.02 -11.56 20.87
C PRO A 25 -7.94 -10.87 19.50
N LEU A 26 -8.79 -11.27 18.55
CA LEU A 26 -8.74 -10.78 17.17
C LEU A 26 -8.73 -9.24 17.08
N ARG A 27 -9.54 -8.56 17.89
CA ARG A 27 -9.52 -7.09 17.98
C ARG A 27 -8.14 -6.54 18.27
N ARG A 28 -7.47 -7.10 19.28
CA ARG A 28 -6.13 -6.69 19.68
C ARG A 28 -5.09 -7.05 18.61
N ALA A 29 -5.22 -8.21 17.98
CA ALA A 29 -4.35 -8.58 16.85
C ALA A 29 -4.48 -7.57 15.71
N VAL A 30 -5.69 -7.12 15.35
CA VAL A 30 -5.90 -6.11 14.30
C VAL A 30 -5.31 -4.75 14.68
N GLU A 31 -5.43 -4.31 15.93
CA GLU A 31 -4.75 -3.09 16.41
C GLU A 31 -3.23 -3.19 16.23
N LEU A 32 -2.64 -4.33 16.62
CA LEU A 32 -1.21 -4.58 16.50
C LEU A 32 -0.75 -4.67 15.04
N LEU A 33 -1.55 -5.30 14.16
CA LEU A 33 -1.30 -5.28 12.72
C LEU A 33 -1.25 -3.85 12.17
N ILE A 34 -2.11 -2.94 12.64
CA ILE A 34 -2.07 -1.54 12.20
C ILE A 34 -0.80 -0.84 12.69
N VAL A 35 -0.39 -1.08 13.95
CA VAL A 35 0.88 -0.56 14.50
C VAL A 35 2.07 -1.09 13.68
N GLY A 36 2.06 -2.37 13.34
CA GLY A 36 3.07 -3.03 12.49
C GLY A 36 2.92 -2.77 10.99
N LYS A 37 2.11 -1.78 10.59
CA LYS A 37 1.87 -1.39 9.18
C LYS A 37 1.42 -2.54 8.27
N GLY A 38 0.68 -3.50 8.84
CA GLY A 38 0.04 -4.60 8.14
C GLY A 38 0.54 -5.98 8.53
N TYR A 39 1.57 -6.07 9.38
CA TYR A 39 2.18 -7.33 9.78
C TYR A 39 2.50 -7.40 11.28
N ALA A 40 2.41 -8.61 11.83
CA ALA A 40 2.86 -8.94 13.17
C ALA A 40 3.48 -10.34 13.16
N VAL A 41 4.40 -10.60 14.08
CA VAL A 41 5.02 -11.91 14.25
C VAL A 41 4.22 -12.70 15.28
N LEU A 42 3.72 -13.87 14.88
CA LEU A 42 3.16 -14.84 15.81
C LEU A 42 4.29 -15.57 16.52
N VAL A 43 4.25 -15.59 17.86
CA VAL A 43 5.23 -16.27 18.69
C VAL A 43 4.56 -17.24 19.66
N ASP A 44 5.27 -18.33 19.99
CA ASP A 44 4.83 -19.31 21.00
C ASP A 44 5.06 -18.82 22.44
N SER A 45 4.75 -19.67 23.43
CA SER A 45 4.97 -19.36 24.85
C SER A 45 6.44 -19.13 25.24
N ASN A 46 7.39 -19.61 24.44
CA ASN A 46 8.83 -19.43 24.63
C ASN A 46 9.36 -18.24 23.81
N ARG A 47 8.48 -17.46 23.17
CA ARG A 47 8.81 -16.39 22.22
C ARG A 47 9.58 -16.87 20.99
N CYS A 48 9.41 -18.14 20.63
CA CYS A 48 9.89 -18.68 19.37
C CYS A 48 8.95 -18.26 18.23
N PHE A 49 9.51 -17.87 17.10
CA PHE A 49 8.77 -17.52 15.89
C PHE A 49 7.92 -18.72 15.42
N GLU A 50 6.61 -18.49 15.21
CA GLU A 50 5.71 -19.46 14.59
C GLU A 50 5.36 -19.07 13.15
N CYS A 51 4.84 -17.86 12.93
CA CYS A 51 4.48 -17.38 11.60
C CYS A 51 4.42 -15.85 11.49
N LEU A 52 4.26 -15.36 10.26
CA LEU A 52 3.95 -13.97 9.98
C LEU A 52 2.43 -13.81 9.83
N LEU A 53 1.83 -13.02 10.71
CA LEU A 53 0.43 -12.63 10.61
C LEU A 53 0.31 -11.37 9.75
N GLY A 54 -0.60 -11.38 8.78
CA GLY A 54 -0.91 -10.23 7.94
C GLY A 54 -2.40 -9.92 7.91
N ILE A 55 -2.76 -8.75 7.38
CA ILE A 55 -4.17 -8.36 7.20
C ILE A 55 -4.92 -9.31 6.26
N GLU A 56 -4.23 -10.06 5.41
CA GLU A 56 -4.84 -11.03 4.49
C GLU A 56 -5.75 -12.04 5.20
N GLY A 57 -5.34 -12.59 6.34
CA GLY A 57 -6.19 -13.48 7.13
C GLY A 57 -7.46 -12.81 7.66
N LEU A 58 -7.39 -11.51 8.02
CA LEU A 58 -8.59 -10.74 8.35
C LEU A 58 -9.53 -10.62 7.13
N LEU A 59 -8.98 -10.37 5.94
CA LEU A 59 -9.80 -10.24 4.72
C LEU A 59 -10.49 -11.56 4.35
N GLU A 60 -9.81 -12.69 4.50
CA GLU A 60 -10.38 -14.02 4.30
C GLU A 60 -11.51 -14.29 5.28
N GLU A 61 -11.31 -14.01 6.57
CA GLU A 61 -12.33 -14.14 7.61
C GLU A 61 -13.57 -13.27 7.32
N LEU A 62 -13.36 -12.04 6.84
CA LEU A 62 -14.46 -11.16 6.44
C LEU A 62 -15.28 -11.75 5.29
N LEU A 63 -14.65 -12.41 4.32
CA LEU A 63 -15.35 -13.03 3.19
C LEU A 63 -16.05 -14.32 3.59
N ALA A 64 -15.48 -15.07 4.54
CA ALA A 64 -16.04 -16.32 5.05
C ALA A 64 -17.26 -16.09 5.97
N THR A 65 -17.36 -14.92 6.60
CA THR A 65 -18.43 -14.57 7.53
C THR A 65 -19.43 -13.56 6.95
N SER A 66 -20.65 -13.56 7.46
CA SER A 66 -21.61 -12.50 7.14
C SER A 66 -21.23 -11.22 7.89
N ASN A 67 -20.52 -10.31 7.22
CA ASN A 67 -20.04 -9.06 7.83
C ASN A 67 -20.66 -7.81 7.20
N LYS A 68 -21.31 -6.96 8.02
CA LYS A 68 -21.95 -5.71 7.57
C LYS A 68 -20.96 -4.72 6.94
N LEU A 69 -19.68 -4.78 7.28
CA LEU A 69 -18.64 -3.95 6.69
C LEU A 69 -18.53 -4.16 5.17
N LEU A 70 -18.71 -5.41 4.71
CA LEU A 70 -18.59 -5.74 3.29
C LEU A 70 -19.70 -5.14 2.41
N GLU A 71 -20.84 -4.84 3.02
CA GLU A 71 -21.98 -4.22 2.34
C GLU A 71 -21.93 -2.69 2.38
N GLN A 72 -20.97 -2.10 3.10
CA GLN A 72 -20.81 -0.65 3.11
C GLN A 72 -20.27 -0.15 1.76
N PRO A 73 -20.72 1.03 1.30
CA PRO A 73 -20.15 1.64 0.12
C PRO A 73 -18.69 2.03 0.38
N VAL A 74 -17.82 1.85 -0.61
CA VAL A 74 -16.38 2.08 -0.48
C VAL A 74 -16.03 3.49 -0.02
N GLU A 75 -16.86 4.50 -0.34
CA GLU A 75 -16.64 5.88 0.11
C GLU A 75 -16.65 6.07 1.63
N LYS A 76 -17.24 5.13 2.39
CA LYS A 76 -17.27 5.15 3.87
C LYS A 76 -15.98 4.60 4.48
N VAL A 77 -15.19 3.86 3.71
CA VAL A 77 -13.96 3.18 4.14
C VAL A 77 -12.71 3.83 3.56
N MET A 78 -12.81 4.42 2.36
CA MET A 78 -11.68 4.98 1.64
C MET A 78 -10.98 6.11 2.41
N THR A 79 -9.69 6.28 2.13
CA THR A 79 -8.94 7.48 2.48
C THR A 79 -8.95 8.45 1.30
N ARG A 80 -9.16 9.74 1.58
CA ARG A 80 -9.28 10.79 0.55
C ARG A 80 -7.94 11.44 0.19
N ASN A 81 -6.98 11.45 1.11
CA ASN A 81 -5.65 11.98 0.86
C ASN A 81 -4.81 10.95 0.11
N VAL A 82 -4.97 10.89 -1.22
CA VAL A 82 -4.22 9.96 -2.07
C VAL A 82 -2.95 10.65 -2.57
N PRO A 83 -1.76 10.13 -2.23
CA PRO A 83 -0.52 10.61 -2.82
C PRO A 83 -0.53 10.37 -4.34
N CYS A 84 -0.45 11.44 -5.12
CA CYS A 84 -0.50 11.39 -6.59
C CYS A 84 0.82 11.80 -7.22
N ILE A 85 1.06 11.48 -8.49
CA ILE A 85 2.17 12.00 -9.30
C ILE A 85 1.68 12.19 -10.73
N GLY A 86 2.11 13.26 -11.40
CA GLY A 86 1.79 13.47 -12.80
C GLY A 86 2.44 12.40 -13.68
N ARG A 87 1.72 11.96 -14.72
CA ARG A 87 2.17 10.94 -15.68
C ARG A 87 3.58 11.15 -16.22
N ARG A 88 3.93 12.40 -16.53
CA ARG A 88 5.21 12.79 -17.13
C ARG A 88 6.26 13.23 -16.12
N GLU A 89 5.96 13.20 -14.82
CA GLU A 89 6.95 13.55 -13.79
C GLU A 89 8.09 12.52 -13.78
N PRO A 90 9.34 12.97 -13.59
CA PRO A 90 10.50 12.10 -13.66
C PRO A 90 10.63 11.22 -12.41
N ILE A 91 11.31 10.07 -12.53
CA ILE A 91 11.43 9.08 -11.46
C ILE A 91 12.02 9.65 -10.15
N GLU A 92 12.90 10.66 -10.22
CA GLU A 92 13.45 11.29 -9.02
C GLU A 92 12.35 11.97 -8.18
N ARG A 93 11.33 12.53 -8.84
CA ARG A 93 10.16 13.08 -8.14
C ARG A 93 9.28 11.98 -7.55
N VAL A 94 9.17 10.82 -8.22
CA VAL A 94 8.50 9.64 -7.67
C VAL A 94 9.18 9.21 -6.37
N TRP A 95 10.50 9.00 -6.38
CA TRP A 95 11.27 8.64 -5.18
C TRP A 95 11.12 9.66 -4.06
N LYS A 96 11.30 10.94 -4.38
CA LYS A 96 11.14 12.03 -3.40
C LYS A 96 9.76 11.98 -2.77
N LYS A 97 8.71 11.80 -3.58
CA LYS A 97 7.33 11.83 -3.09
C LYS A 97 6.97 10.60 -2.25
N LEU A 98 7.43 9.40 -2.61
CA LEU A 98 7.28 8.20 -1.77
C LEU A 98 7.94 8.41 -0.40
N LEU A 99 9.20 8.89 -0.39
CA LEU A 99 9.94 9.14 0.86
C LEU A 99 9.30 10.23 1.74
N THR A 100 8.90 11.36 1.14
CA THR A 100 8.34 12.48 1.92
C THR A 100 6.92 12.19 2.43
N THR A 101 6.13 11.43 1.68
CA THR A 101 4.76 11.06 2.09
C THR A 101 4.72 9.79 2.94
N LYS A 102 5.84 9.04 3.02
CA LYS A 102 5.91 7.70 3.61
C LYS A 102 4.91 6.72 2.98
N ALA A 103 4.49 6.99 1.74
CA ALA A 103 3.58 6.16 1.00
C ALA A 103 4.36 5.04 0.29
N THR A 104 3.76 3.87 0.20
CA THR A 104 4.35 2.72 -0.53
C THR A 104 3.98 2.70 -2.01
N ALA A 105 3.09 3.61 -2.43
CA ALA A 105 2.74 3.85 -3.82
C ALA A 105 2.12 5.22 -4.05
N LEU A 106 2.16 5.67 -5.30
CA LEU A 106 1.54 6.90 -5.80
C LEU A 106 0.54 6.55 -6.91
N ALA A 107 -0.62 7.20 -6.89
CA ALA A 107 -1.52 7.23 -8.04
C ALA A 107 -0.89 8.07 -9.16
N VAL A 108 -0.86 7.58 -10.39
CA VAL A 108 -0.43 8.36 -11.55
C VAL A 108 -1.65 9.01 -12.16
N VAL A 109 -1.63 10.34 -12.26
CA VAL A 109 -2.76 11.14 -12.75
C VAL A 109 -2.37 11.99 -13.96
N GLU A 110 -3.35 12.27 -14.81
CA GLU A 110 -3.28 13.31 -15.84
C GLU A 110 -3.59 14.70 -15.24
N ASP A 111 -3.38 15.75 -16.03
CA ASP A 111 -3.59 17.15 -15.60
C ASP A 111 -5.07 17.44 -15.23
N ASP A 112 -6.02 16.66 -15.76
CA ASP A 112 -7.46 16.77 -15.48
C ASP A 112 -7.91 15.99 -14.23
N GLY A 113 -6.97 15.35 -13.53
CA GLY A 113 -7.22 14.58 -12.31
C GLY A 113 -7.60 13.12 -12.53
N ARG A 114 -7.64 12.64 -13.78
CA ARG A 114 -7.92 11.23 -14.08
C ARG A 114 -6.75 10.33 -13.70
N ILE A 115 -7.05 9.22 -13.04
CA ILE A 115 -6.04 8.20 -12.72
C ILE A 115 -5.76 7.32 -13.94
N VAL A 116 -4.48 7.17 -14.30
CA VAL A 116 -4.04 6.41 -15.48
C VAL A 116 -3.09 5.25 -15.14
N GLY A 117 -2.62 5.19 -13.90
CA GLY A 117 -1.76 4.11 -13.44
C GLY A 117 -1.35 4.24 -11.99
N VAL A 118 -0.44 3.37 -11.56
CA VAL A 118 0.08 3.31 -10.19
C VAL A 118 1.57 3.05 -10.24
N VAL A 119 2.34 3.75 -9.41
CA VAL A 119 3.76 3.43 -9.19
C VAL A 119 3.98 3.10 -7.73
N SER A 120 4.51 1.92 -7.44
CA SER A 120 4.88 1.47 -6.10
C SER A 120 6.39 1.38 -5.90
N GLU A 121 6.82 1.28 -4.64
CA GLU A 121 8.21 0.94 -4.30
C GLU A 121 8.66 -0.36 -4.99
N HIS A 122 7.76 -1.35 -5.06
CA HIS A 122 8.01 -2.61 -5.77
C HIS A 122 8.29 -2.38 -7.27
N ASP A 123 7.52 -1.52 -7.94
CA ASP A 123 7.73 -1.21 -9.37
C ASP A 123 9.10 -0.56 -9.63
N LEU A 124 9.53 0.32 -8.72
CA LEU A 124 10.85 0.97 -8.77
C LEU A 124 11.98 -0.04 -8.58
N LEU A 125 11.86 -0.91 -7.57
CA LEU A 125 12.85 -1.95 -7.29
C LEU A 125 12.93 -2.96 -8.43
N ALA A 126 11.78 -3.45 -8.91
CA ALA A 126 11.69 -4.45 -9.98
C ALA A 126 12.32 -3.94 -11.30
N ARG A 127 12.25 -2.63 -11.56
CA ARG A 127 12.85 -2.02 -12.74
C ARG A 127 14.28 -1.48 -12.53
N GLY A 128 14.91 -1.82 -11.41
CA GLY A 128 16.31 -1.49 -11.15
C GLY A 128 16.55 -0.03 -10.74
N TYR A 129 15.51 0.72 -10.39
CA TYR A 129 15.60 2.10 -9.90
C TYR A 129 15.87 2.17 -8.39
N ALA A 130 16.32 1.08 -7.76
CA ALA A 130 16.61 0.94 -6.33
C ALA A 130 17.67 1.92 -5.79
N ARG A 131 18.49 2.49 -6.68
CA ARG A 131 19.41 3.59 -6.35
C ARG A 131 19.03 4.79 -7.19
N PRO A 132 18.42 5.84 -6.60
CA PRO A 132 18.39 7.12 -7.26
C PRO A 132 19.85 7.57 -7.37
N ARG A 133 20.43 7.55 -8.57
CA ARG A 133 21.72 8.20 -8.80
C ARG A 133 21.47 9.70 -8.64
N PHE A 134 21.65 10.21 -7.43
CA PHE A 134 21.64 11.65 -7.13
C PHE A 134 22.92 12.35 -7.62
N GLU A 135 23.77 11.67 -8.39
CA GLU A 135 24.99 12.25 -8.96
C GLU A 135 24.65 13.03 -10.23
N SER A 136 24.52 14.35 -10.06
CA SER A 136 25.15 15.35 -10.92
C SER A 136 25.26 15.00 -12.41
N ASP A 137 24.12 14.84 -13.08
CA ASP A 137 24.04 15.10 -14.51
C ASP A 137 23.03 16.22 -14.67
N ASN A 138 23.46 17.35 -15.23
CA ASN A 138 22.70 18.57 -15.45
C ASN A 138 21.57 18.39 -16.50
N ARG A 139 20.99 17.19 -16.58
CA ARG A 139 19.97 16.77 -17.55
C ARG A 139 18.61 16.69 -16.86
N VAL A 140 18.15 17.82 -16.35
CA VAL A 140 16.73 18.00 -16.00
C VAL A 140 15.90 17.65 -17.24
N GLY A 141 15.10 16.59 -17.19
CA GLY A 141 14.10 16.26 -18.22
C GLY A 141 14.45 15.22 -19.30
N LYS A 142 15.53 14.43 -19.16
CA LYS A 142 15.83 13.30 -20.11
C LYS A 142 15.82 11.90 -19.47
N GLY A 143 15.40 11.78 -18.22
CA GLY A 143 15.23 10.49 -17.54
C GLY A 143 13.84 9.87 -17.77
N PRO A 144 13.66 8.58 -17.46
CA PRO A 144 12.35 7.95 -17.53
C PRO A 144 11.35 8.63 -16.57
N SER A 145 10.09 8.63 -16.95
CA SER A 145 8.98 9.25 -16.21
C SER A 145 8.13 8.19 -15.50
N ALA A 146 7.18 8.63 -14.66
CA ALA A 146 6.24 7.76 -13.98
C ALA A 146 5.53 6.79 -14.95
N GLU A 147 5.14 7.25 -16.14
CA GLU A 147 4.49 6.41 -17.15
C GLU A 147 5.34 5.24 -17.66
N THR A 148 6.67 5.35 -17.56
CA THR A 148 7.60 4.30 -18.02
C THR A 148 7.62 3.11 -17.05
N ILE A 149 7.24 3.35 -15.78
CA ILE A 149 7.35 2.36 -14.71
C ILE A 149 6.01 2.02 -14.06
N MET A 150 4.95 2.74 -14.39
CA MET A 150 3.64 2.50 -13.79
C MET A 150 3.04 1.16 -14.21
N SER A 151 2.27 0.60 -13.30
CA SER A 151 1.30 -0.46 -13.61
C SER A 151 0.00 0.19 -14.11
N THR A 152 -0.55 -0.35 -15.19
CA THR A 152 -1.77 0.15 -15.85
C THR A 152 -2.57 -1.02 -16.45
N PRO A 153 -3.92 -0.95 -16.48
CA PRO A 153 -4.76 0.07 -15.84
C PRO A 153 -4.76 -0.08 -14.30
N PRO A 154 -5.04 1.01 -13.55
CA PRO A 154 -5.26 0.91 -12.11
C PRO A 154 -6.54 0.12 -11.82
N PHE A 155 -6.57 -0.59 -10.69
CA PHE A 155 -7.82 -1.17 -10.18
C PHE A 155 -8.67 -0.06 -9.59
N THR A 156 -9.86 0.16 -10.16
CA THR A 156 -10.79 1.22 -9.77
C THR A 156 -12.18 0.70 -9.41
N VAL A 157 -12.87 1.45 -8.57
CA VAL A 157 -14.30 1.27 -8.20
C VAL A 157 -14.97 2.64 -8.08
N LYS A 158 -16.29 2.68 -8.20
CA LYS A 158 -17.12 3.87 -7.93
C LYS A 158 -17.44 3.98 -6.43
N PRO A 159 -17.67 5.19 -5.89
CA PRO A 159 -17.84 5.43 -4.45
C PRO A 159 -18.98 4.62 -3.79
N GLY A 160 -20.06 4.37 -4.53
CA GLY A 160 -21.24 3.63 -4.05
C GLY A 160 -21.11 2.11 -4.14
N GLU A 161 -20.07 1.57 -4.77
CA GLU A 161 -19.89 0.12 -4.88
C GLU A 161 -19.60 -0.52 -3.52
N PRO A 162 -20.04 -1.76 -3.28
CA PRO A 162 -19.83 -2.43 -2.00
C PRO A 162 -18.36 -2.79 -1.79
N LEU A 163 -17.88 -2.62 -0.55
CA LEU A 163 -16.51 -2.97 -0.14
C LEU A 163 -16.15 -4.43 -0.45
N ARG A 164 -17.15 -5.33 -0.48
CA ARG A 164 -16.99 -6.74 -0.87
C ARG A 164 -16.22 -6.92 -2.18
N ILE A 165 -16.41 -6.05 -3.18
CA ILE A 165 -15.71 -6.14 -4.47
C ILE A 165 -14.20 -5.93 -4.27
N VAL A 166 -13.85 -4.90 -3.50
CA VAL A 166 -12.46 -4.57 -3.15
C VAL A 166 -11.80 -5.71 -2.39
N VAL A 167 -12.45 -6.23 -1.34
CA VAL A 167 -11.90 -7.32 -0.52
C VAL A 167 -11.70 -8.59 -1.35
N LYS A 168 -12.67 -8.94 -2.21
CA LYS A 168 -12.53 -10.08 -3.14
C LYS A 168 -11.34 -9.93 -4.06
N TRP A 169 -11.11 -8.75 -4.64
CA TRP A 169 -9.94 -8.52 -5.48
C TRP A 169 -8.63 -8.61 -4.68
N MET A 170 -8.59 -8.05 -3.48
CA MET A 170 -7.38 -8.12 -2.64
C MET A 170 -6.98 -9.56 -2.32
N VAL A 171 -7.94 -10.42 -2.00
CA VAL A 171 -7.71 -11.84 -1.70
C VAL A 171 -7.41 -12.64 -2.97
N SER A 172 -8.28 -12.55 -3.99
CA SER A 172 -8.16 -13.42 -5.18
C SER A 172 -7.06 -13.02 -6.17
N ARG A 173 -6.62 -11.75 -6.16
CA ARG A 173 -5.62 -11.21 -7.10
C ARG A 173 -4.35 -10.74 -6.42
N GLY A 174 -4.24 -10.87 -5.10
CA GLY A 174 -3.08 -10.41 -4.33
C GLY A 174 -2.83 -8.91 -4.42
N ILE A 175 -3.85 -8.09 -4.74
CA ILE A 175 -3.67 -6.64 -4.84
C ILE A 175 -3.76 -5.99 -3.46
N GLY A 176 -2.92 -4.97 -3.21
CA GLY A 176 -2.86 -4.30 -1.91
C GLY A 176 -3.78 -3.08 -1.77
N ARG A 177 -4.30 -2.56 -2.89
CA ARG A 177 -5.06 -1.30 -2.94
C ARG A 177 -5.98 -1.24 -4.15
N VAL A 178 -7.10 -0.53 -4.01
CA VAL A 178 -8.06 -0.22 -5.07
C VAL A 178 -8.41 1.27 -4.98
N TYR A 179 -8.42 1.96 -6.12
CA TYR A 179 -8.69 3.40 -6.19
C TYR A 179 -10.17 3.66 -6.37
N VAL A 180 -10.67 4.73 -5.76
CA VAL A 180 -12.06 5.16 -5.90
C VAL A 180 -12.10 6.35 -6.84
N VAL A 181 -12.93 6.28 -7.87
CA VAL A 181 -13.03 7.30 -8.92
C VAL A 181 -14.46 7.75 -9.16
N ASP A 182 -14.65 8.97 -9.67
CA ASP A 182 -15.95 9.45 -10.14
C ASP A 182 -16.29 8.89 -11.54
N GLU A 183 -17.41 9.33 -12.13
CA GLU A 183 -17.84 8.90 -13.46
C GLU A 183 -16.87 9.29 -14.59
N ASP A 184 -16.07 10.35 -14.40
CA ASP A 184 -15.06 10.82 -15.35
C ASP A 184 -13.66 10.19 -15.10
N ASP A 185 -13.58 9.16 -14.26
CA ASP A 185 -12.33 8.51 -13.79
C ASP A 185 -11.40 9.43 -12.99
N ARG A 186 -11.90 10.55 -12.46
CA ARG A 186 -11.13 11.40 -11.55
C ARG A 186 -11.00 10.73 -10.19
N LEU A 187 -9.80 10.81 -9.64
CA LEU A 187 -9.45 10.16 -8.38
C LEU A 187 -10.13 10.84 -7.18
N LEU A 188 -10.92 10.06 -6.44
CA LEU A 188 -11.63 10.49 -5.22
C LEU A 188 -10.98 9.98 -3.92
N GLY A 189 -10.35 8.80 -3.98
CA GLY A 189 -9.82 8.13 -2.81
C GLY A 189 -9.13 6.81 -3.09
N VAL A 190 -8.69 6.13 -2.04
CA VAL A 190 -8.10 4.79 -2.12
C VAL A 190 -8.55 3.94 -0.94
N VAL A 191 -8.78 2.65 -1.20
CA VAL A 191 -9.00 1.62 -0.18
C VAL A 191 -7.81 0.67 -0.22
N ASP A 192 -7.07 0.61 0.89
CA ASP A 192 -5.99 -0.35 1.13
C ASP A 192 -6.32 -1.30 2.29
N ARG A 193 -5.48 -2.33 2.48
CA ARG A 193 -5.65 -3.31 3.56
C ARG A 193 -5.80 -2.65 4.95
N LEU A 194 -5.03 -1.58 5.21
CA LEU A 194 -5.05 -0.86 6.48
C LEU A 194 -6.34 -0.05 6.68
N SER A 195 -6.94 0.51 5.62
CA SER A 195 -8.22 1.21 5.68
C SER A 195 -9.34 0.25 6.06
N ILE A 196 -9.34 -0.97 5.53
CA ILE A 196 -10.29 -2.03 5.88
C ILE A 196 -10.11 -2.44 7.34
N ALA A 197 -8.87 -2.67 7.79
CA ALA A 197 -8.58 -3.00 9.19
C ALA A 197 -9.07 -1.92 10.16
N ARG A 198 -8.84 -0.62 9.84
CA ARG A 198 -9.35 0.51 10.64
C ARG A 198 -10.88 0.60 10.63
N ALA A 199 -11.52 0.39 9.49
CA ALA A 199 -12.98 0.39 9.39
C ALA A 199 -13.59 -0.76 10.19
N TRP A 200 -12.97 -1.94 10.16
CA TRP A 200 -13.39 -3.09 10.97
C TRP A 200 -13.32 -2.80 12.47
N LEU A 201 -12.23 -2.18 12.96
CA LEU A 201 -12.10 -1.75 14.36
C LEU A 201 -13.10 -0.66 14.77
N SER A 202 -13.61 0.12 13.81
CA SER A 202 -14.58 1.18 14.12
C SER A 202 -16.00 0.62 14.29
N LEU A 203 -16.25 -0.62 13.86
CA LEU A 203 -17.53 -1.30 13.96
C LEU A 203 -17.61 -2.32 15.11
N HIS A 204 -16.48 -2.59 15.78
CA HIS A 204 -16.35 -3.59 16.85
C HIS A 204 -15.64 -3.01 18.07
#